data_AF-A0A1V5E3V8-F1
#
_entry.id   AF-A0A1V5E3V8-F1
#
_cell.length_a   1.000
_cell.length_b   1.000
_cell.length_c   1.000
_cell.angle_alpha   90.00
_cell.angle_beta   90.00
_cell.angle_gamma   90.00
#
_symmetry.space_group_name_H-M   'P 1'
#
loop_
_entity.id
_entity.type
_entity.pdbx_description
1 polymer ?
#
loop_
_entity_poly.entity_id
_entity_poly.type
_entity_poly.pdbx_seq_one_letter_code
_entity_poly.pdbx_strand_id
1 'polypeptide(L)'
;MAIYLPYGLEYNLHKRGGTMAELLLPLAGEDVYRATPPEERARRLIACIRKLNADLHEATGGRHARFLSEVRDREGRPMVTREQIPEIARAAMGDGSIFYNPEELDFDDLRMVIFAAWTGEPLDGGRIRRG
;
A
#
# COMPACT_ATOMS: atom_id res chain seq x y z
N MET A 1 -8.23 1.40 -4.94
CA MET A 1 -7.93 0.96 -3.56
C MET A 1 -6.97 -0.21 -3.46
N ALA A 2 -7.11 -1.30 -4.23
CA ALA A 2 -6.23 -2.49 -4.12
C ALA A 2 -4.72 -2.19 -4.26
N ILE A 3 -4.35 -1.26 -5.15
CA ILE A 3 -2.96 -0.79 -5.32
C ILE A 3 -2.44 -0.12 -4.04
N TYR A 4 -3.18 0.82 -3.45
CA TYR A 4 -2.70 1.65 -2.34
C TYR A 4 -2.67 0.94 -0.97
N LEU A 5 -3.47 -0.12 -0.79
CA LEU A 5 -3.59 -0.81 0.50
C LEU A 5 -2.24 -1.21 1.13
N PRO A 6 -1.33 -1.94 0.46
CA PRO A 6 -0.04 -2.31 1.06
C PRO A 6 0.79 -1.09 1.48
N TYR A 7 0.76 0.00 0.73
CA TYR A 7 1.49 1.23 1.04
C TYR A 7 0.91 1.97 2.24
N GLY A 8 -0.42 2.06 2.34
CA GLY A 8 -1.08 2.62 3.52
C GLY A 8 -0.80 1.80 4.80
N LEU A 9 -0.70 0.48 4.68
CA LEU A 9 -0.32 -0.38 5.80
C LEU A 9 1.16 -0.21 6.19
N GLU A 10 2.07 -0.13 5.21
CA GLU A 10 3.50 0.13 5.43
C GLU A 10 3.72 1.49 6.10
N TYR A 11 3.01 2.54 5.63
CA TYR A 11 3.10 3.89 6.18
C TYR A 11 2.68 3.93 7.64
N ASN A 12 1.61 3.21 8.00
CA ASN A 12 1.05 3.22 9.35
C ASN A 12 1.62 2.13 10.28
N LEU A 13 2.64 1.38 9.85
CA LEU A 13 3.13 0.20 10.57
C LEU A 13 3.66 0.55 11.97
N HIS A 14 4.28 1.72 12.14
CA HIS A 14 4.80 2.17 13.43
C HIS A 14 3.70 2.55 14.43
N LYS A 15 2.57 3.10 13.98
CA LYS A 15 1.43 3.44 14.85
C LYS A 15 0.50 2.27 15.12
N ARG A 16 0.31 1.40 14.14
CA ARG A 16 -0.77 0.39 14.15
C ARG A 16 -0.29 -1.05 13.93
N GLY A 17 1.02 -1.30 13.89
CA GLY A 17 1.57 -2.64 13.67
C GLY A 17 1.01 -3.70 14.61
N GLY A 18 0.79 -3.38 15.88
CA GLY A 18 0.16 -4.30 16.84
C GLY A 18 -1.24 -4.75 16.42
N THR A 19 -2.13 -3.81 16.10
CA THR A 19 -3.49 -4.11 15.61
C THR A 19 -3.45 -4.82 14.25
N MET A 20 -2.54 -4.40 13.35
CA MET A 20 -2.39 -5.04 12.04
C MET A 20 -1.95 -6.50 12.18
N ALA A 21 -1.10 -6.83 13.14
CA ALA A 21 -0.64 -8.21 13.37
C ALA A 21 -1.80 -9.19 13.61
N GLU A 22 -2.89 -8.74 14.24
CA GLU A 22 -4.08 -9.56 14.50
C GLU A 22 -4.80 -9.96 13.21
N LEU A 23 -4.73 -9.13 12.16
CA LEU A 23 -5.35 -9.41 10.86
C LEU A 23 -4.68 -10.56 10.11
N LEU A 24 -3.47 -10.98 10.51
CA LEU A 24 -2.78 -12.09 9.85
C LEU A 24 -3.56 -13.40 10.00
N LEU A 25 -4.19 -13.63 11.16
CA LEU A 25 -4.98 -14.84 11.41
C LEU A 25 -6.18 -14.97 10.45
N PRO A 26 -7.10 -14.00 10.37
CA PRO A 26 -8.23 -14.09 9.45
C PRO A 26 -7.82 -14.03 7.97
N LEU A 27 -6.65 -13.46 7.63
CA LEU A 27 -6.19 -13.40 6.24
C LEU A 27 -5.47 -14.68 5.78
N ALA A 28 -4.59 -15.24 6.61
CA ALA A 28 -3.64 -16.28 6.20
C ALA A 28 -3.85 -17.62 6.92
N GLY A 29 -4.79 -17.69 7.87
CA GLY A 29 -5.11 -18.89 8.63
C GLY A 29 -4.17 -19.15 9.80
N GLU A 30 -4.54 -20.15 10.59
CA GLU A 30 -3.89 -20.47 11.86
C GLU A 30 -2.44 -20.94 11.70
N ASP A 31 -2.16 -21.75 10.67
CA ASP A 31 -0.82 -22.29 10.42
C ASP A 31 0.20 -21.17 10.18
N VAL A 32 -0.13 -20.21 9.30
CA VAL A 32 0.74 -19.06 9.02
C VAL A 32 0.88 -18.17 10.24
N TYR A 33 -0.21 -17.94 10.98
CA TYR A 33 -0.20 -17.10 12.17
C TYR A 33 0.68 -17.68 13.28
N ARG A 34 0.57 -18.99 13.56
CA ARG A 34 1.38 -19.69 14.56
C ARG A 34 2.85 -19.79 14.16
N ALA A 35 3.14 -19.97 12.87
CA ALA A 35 4.50 -20.03 12.34
C ALA A 35 5.20 -18.65 12.26
N THR A 36 4.47 -17.54 12.42
CA THR A 36 5.02 -16.19 12.32
C THR A 36 5.25 -15.57 13.70
N PRO A 37 6.50 -15.17 14.04
CA PRO A 37 6.80 -14.46 15.29
C PRO A 37 5.94 -13.20 15.46
N PRO A 38 5.42 -12.89 16.67
CA PRO A 38 4.51 -11.77 16.90
C PRO A 38 4.95 -10.44 16.28
N GLU A 39 6.23 -10.11 16.40
CA GLU A 39 6.86 -8.89 15.89
C GLU A 39 6.90 -8.80 14.35
N GLU A 40 6.84 -9.93 13.65
CA GLU A 40 6.86 -9.99 12.18
C GLU A 40 5.45 -10.13 11.56
N ARG A 41 4.41 -10.35 12.37
CA ARG A 41 3.06 -10.64 11.87
C ARG A 41 2.47 -9.54 11.00
N ALA A 42 2.68 -8.27 11.37
CA ALA A 42 2.18 -7.15 10.58
C ALA A 42 2.89 -7.05 9.22
N ARG A 43 4.20 -7.30 9.17
CA ARG A 43 4.94 -7.38 7.89
C ARG A 43 4.51 -8.58 7.06
N ARG A 44 4.26 -9.73 7.71
CA ARG A 44 3.74 -10.94 7.06
C ARG A 44 2.35 -10.72 6.47
N LEU A 45 1.47 -9.98 7.14
CA LEU A 45 0.16 -9.56 6.62
C LEU A 45 0.33 -8.78 5.31
N ILE A 46 1.18 -7.75 5.31
CA ILE A 46 1.45 -6.91 4.13
C ILE A 46 2.00 -7.79 2.99
N ALA A 47 2.92 -8.70 3.29
CA ALA A 47 3.44 -9.65 2.31
C ALA A 47 2.34 -10.56 1.72
N CYS A 48 1.39 -11.05 2.53
CA CYS A 48 0.24 -11.81 2.03
C CYS A 48 -0.65 -10.97 1.11
N ILE A 49 -0.89 -9.69 1.42
CA ILE A 49 -1.68 -8.77 0.58
C ILE A 49 -0.96 -8.51 -0.76
N ARG A 50 0.35 -8.27 -0.73
CA ARG A 50 1.16 -8.10 -1.95
C ARG A 50 1.15 -9.38 -2.80
N LYS A 51 1.25 -10.55 -2.16
CA LYS A 51 1.12 -11.85 -2.84
C LYS A 51 -0.26 -12.00 -3.48
N LEU A 52 -1.34 -11.69 -2.76
CA LEU A 52 -2.70 -11.74 -3.31
C LEU A 52 -2.85 -10.84 -4.56
N ASN A 53 -2.30 -9.62 -4.52
CA ASN A 53 -2.27 -8.76 -5.71
C ASN A 53 -1.47 -9.37 -6.88
N ALA A 54 -0.35 -10.05 -6.60
CA ALA A 54 0.43 -10.73 -7.63
C ALA A 54 -0.31 -11.95 -8.21
N ASP A 55 -0.92 -12.78 -7.35
CA ASP A 55 -1.71 -13.95 -7.75
C ASP A 55 -2.90 -13.53 -8.62
N LEU A 56 -3.59 -12.44 -8.27
CA LEU A 56 -4.68 -11.87 -9.07
C LEU A 56 -4.19 -11.31 -10.41
N HIS A 57 -3.03 -10.67 -10.44
CA HIS A 57 -2.41 -10.21 -11.68
C HIS A 57 -2.16 -11.39 -12.63
N GLU A 58 -1.54 -12.45 -12.14
CA GLU A 58 -1.29 -13.67 -12.92
C GLU A 58 -2.61 -14.32 -13.38
N ALA A 59 -3.53 -14.57 -12.46
CA ALA A 59 -4.82 -15.23 -12.75
C ALA A 59 -5.68 -14.45 -13.76
N THR A 60 -5.51 -13.13 -13.84
CA THR A 60 -6.26 -12.27 -14.77
C THR A 60 -5.52 -11.99 -16.07
N GLY A 61 -4.33 -12.56 -16.29
CA GLY A 61 -3.51 -12.30 -17.47
C GLY A 61 -3.00 -10.86 -17.54
N GLY A 62 -2.70 -10.26 -16.40
CA GLY A 62 -2.17 -8.90 -16.26
C GLY A 62 -3.21 -7.79 -16.14
N ARG A 63 -4.51 -8.12 -16.11
CA ARG A 63 -5.58 -7.10 -16.03
C ARG A 63 -5.74 -6.50 -14.63
N HIS A 64 -5.34 -7.21 -13.59
CA HIS A 64 -5.27 -6.67 -12.23
C HIS A 64 -3.95 -5.91 -12.04
N ALA A 65 -4.00 -4.58 -12.09
CA ALA A 65 -2.82 -3.75 -11.86
C ALA A 65 -2.37 -3.80 -10.40
N ARG A 66 -1.06 -3.97 -10.18
CA ARG A 66 -0.41 -4.07 -8.87
C ARG A 66 0.11 -2.72 -8.40
N PHE A 67 0.45 -1.84 -9.34
CA PHE A 67 0.94 -0.48 -9.10
C PHE A 67 0.44 0.48 -10.20
N LEU A 68 0.50 1.79 -9.97
CA LEU A 68 -0.17 2.78 -10.82
C LEU A 68 0.42 2.82 -12.25
N SER A 69 1.73 2.64 -12.39
CA SER A 69 2.38 2.61 -13.70
C SER A 69 2.07 1.35 -14.51
N GLU A 70 1.30 0.38 -14.02
CA GLU A 70 0.70 -0.71 -14.81
C GLU A 70 -0.66 -0.33 -15.41
N VAL A 71 -1.31 0.71 -14.90
CA VAL A 71 -2.66 1.08 -15.35
C VAL A 71 -2.58 1.71 -16.74
N ARG A 72 -3.36 1.17 -17.68
CA ARG A 72 -3.43 1.63 -19.08
C ARG A 72 -4.86 2.00 -19.46
N ASP A 73 -5.00 3.02 -20.29
CA ASP A 73 -6.27 3.36 -20.90
C ASP A 73 -6.63 2.36 -22.02
N ARG A 74 -7.75 2.58 -22.70
CA ARG A 74 -8.23 1.72 -23.78
C ARG A 74 -7.26 1.67 -24.96
N GLU A 75 -6.48 2.72 -25.17
CA GLU A 75 -5.49 2.85 -26.23
C GLU A 75 -4.09 2.34 -25.82
N GLY A 76 -3.95 1.82 -24.60
CA GLY A 76 -2.68 1.29 -24.09
C GLY A 76 -1.71 2.35 -23.58
N ARG A 77 -2.16 3.59 -23.33
CA ARG A 77 -1.34 4.66 -22.76
C ARG A 77 -1.38 4.62 -21.23
N PRO A 78 -0.31 5.02 -20.53
CA PRO A 78 -0.34 5.12 -19.07
C PRO A 78 -1.44 6.08 -18.59
N MET A 79 -2.33 5.61 -17.70
CA MET A 79 -3.37 6.47 -17.11
C MET A 79 -2.83 7.40 -16.02
N VAL A 80 -1.74 6.99 -15.38
CA VAL A 80 -1.07 7.77 -14.33
C VAL A 80 0.40 7.94 -14.72
N THR A 81 0.77 9.14 -15.12
CA THR A 81 2.16 9.50 -15.39
C THR A 81 2.85 9.99 -14.12
N ARG A 82 4.19 9.96 -14.12
CA ARG A 82 4.98 10.40 -12.97
C ARG A 82 4.76 11.87 -12.64
N GLU A 83 4.52 12.68 -13.67
CA GLU A 83 4.33 14.13 -13.58
C GLU A 83 3.01 14.51 -12.88
N GLN A 84 2.03 13.60 -12.86
CA GLN A 84 0.74 13.80 -12.20
C GLN A 84 0.81 13.57 -10.68
N ILE A 85 1.89 12.96 -10.16
CA ILE A 85 2.01 12.62 -8.73
C ILE A 85 1.81 13.84 -7.80
N PRO A 86 2.40 15.02 -8.05
CA PRO A 86 2.16 16.20 -7.21
C PRO A 86 0.71 16.68 -7.22
N GLU A 87 0.00 16.54 -8.35
CA GLU A 87 -1.41 16.90 -8.46
C GLU A 87 -2.29 15.92 -7.67
N ILE A 88 -2.01 14.62 -7.78
CA ILE A 88 -2.72 13.58 -7.02
C ILE A 88 -2.51 13.79 -5.50
N ALA A 89 -1.29 14.12 -5.07
CA ALA A 89 -1.00 14.43 -3.67
C ALA A 89 -1.79 15.65 -3.19
N ARG A 90 -1.88 16.70 -3.99
CA ARG A 90 -2.68 17.90 -3.65
C ARG A 90 -4.17 17.59 -3.55
N ALA A 91 -4.69 16.74 -4.43
CA ALA A 91 -6.08 16.29 -4.36
C ALA A 91 -6.34 15.45 -3.10
N ALA A 92 -5.43 14.53 -2.77
CA ALA A 92 -5.55 13.68 -1.58
C ALA A 92 -5.52 14.47 -0.26
N MET A 93 -4.76 15.58 -0.19
CA MET A 93 -4.79 16.50 0.96
C MET A 93 -6.18 17.08 1.24
N GLY A 94 -7.02 17.21 0.21
CA GLY A 94 -8.39 17.73 0.34
C GLY A 94 -9.44 16.65 0.61
N ASP A 95 -9.05 15.37 0.63
CA ASP A 95 -9.97 14.27 0.86
C ASP A 95 -10.25 14.08 2.37
N GLY A 96 -11.52 14.13 2.77
CA GLY A 96 -11.89 14.07 4.19
C GLY A 96 -11.52 12.75 4.89
N SER A 97 -11.22 11.67 4.15
CA SER A 97 -10.78 10.41 4.73
C SER A 97 -9.39 10.50 5.37
N ILE A 98 -8.56 11.46 4.96
CA ILE A 98 -7.21 11.69 5.50
C ILE A 98 -7.22 11.96 7.01
N PHE A 99 -8.29 12.59 7.51
CA PHE A 99 -8.48 12.90 8.93
C PHE A 99 -8.58 11.66 9.82
N TYR A 100 -8.97 10.51 9.24
CA TYR A 100 -9.08 9.26 9.98
C TYR A 100 -7.82 8.39 9.88
N ASN A 101 -6.80 8.83 9.14
CA ASN A 101 -5.55 8.09 9.09
C ASN A 101 -4.85 8.14 10.47
N PRO A 102 -4.31 7.02 10.98
CA PRO A 102 -3.66 6.98 12.30
C PRO A 102 -2.42 7.88 12.45
N GLU A 103 -1.80 8.25 11.34
CA GLU A 103 -0.63 9.12 11.25
C GLU A 103 -0.97 10.30 10.32
N GLU A 104 -0.59 11.52 10.70
CA GLU A 104 -0.89 12.69 9.86
C GLU A 104 0.01 12.67 8.63
N LEU A 105 -0.57 12.78 7.43
CA LEU A 105 0.20 12.88 6.19
C LEU A 105 0.23 14.33 5.73
N ASP A 106 1.43 14.84 5.45
CA ASP A 106 1.58 16.06 4.68
C ASP A 106 1.73 15.79 3.17
N PHE A 107 1.96 16.86 2.41
CA PHE A 107 2.13 16.79 0.97
C PHE A 107 3.32 15.91 0.54
N ASP A 108 4.44 15.96 1.26
CA ASP A 108 5.63 15.19 0.90
C ASP A 108 5.49 13.72 1.30
N ASP A 109 4.81 13.43 2.41
CA ASP A 109 4.40 12.07 2.79
C ASP A 109 3.51 11.44 1.70
N LEU A 110 2.48 12.16 1.25
CA LEU A 110 1.61 11.72 0.16
C LEU A 110 2.38 11.49 -1.13
N ARG A 111 3.29 12.40 -1.49
CA ARG A 111 4.13 12.22 -2.69
C ARG A 111 5.01 10.99 -2.60
N MET A 112 5.60 10.72 -1.44
CA MET A 112 6.42 9.54 -1.20
C MET A 112 5.60 8.25 -1.34
N VAL A 113 4.42 8.20 -0.71
CA VAL A 113 3.50 7.05 -0.79
C VAL A 113 3.01 6.83 -2.23
N ILE A 114 2.57 7.90 -2.92
CA ILE A 114 2.07 7.82 -4.30
C ILE A 114 3.20 7.42 -5.26
N PHE A 115 4.42 7.93 -5.07
CA PHE A 115 5.55 7.55 -5.90
C PHE A 115 5.90 6.06 -5.75
N ALA A 116 5.93 5.54 -4.53
CA ALA A 116 6.12 4.11 -4.29
C ALA A 116 4.98 3.25 -4.88
N ALA A 117 3.73 3.72 -4.77
CA ALA A 117 2.58 3.10 -5.42
C ALA A 117 2.64 3.18 -6.95
N TRP A 118 3.39 4.12 -7.51
CA TRP A 118 3.63 4.24 -8.94
C TRP A 118 4.74 3.30 -9.43
N THR A 119 5.85 3.17 -8.69
CA THR A 119 6.97 2.28 -9.05
C THR A 119 6.70 0.81 -8.74
N GLY A 120 5.83 0.52 -7.78
CA GLY A 120 5.62 -0.85 -7.28
C GLY A 120 6.53 -1.24 -6.11
N GLU A 121 7.42 -0.34 -5.67
CA GLU A 121 8.43 -0.61 -4.65
C GLU A 121 7.87 -0.38 -3.23
N PRO A 122 8.20 -1.21 -2.23
CA PRO A 122 7.79 -0.97 -0.83
C PRO A 122 8.28 0.38 -0.28
N LEU A 123 7.58 0.91 0.73
CA LEU A 123 8.01 2.14 1.41
C LEU A 123 9.32 1.92 2.17
N ASP A 124 10.19 2.92 2.12
CA ASP A 124 11.37 3.01 2.98
C ASP A 124 10.94 3.50 4.38
N GLY A 125 10.90 2.57 5.34
CA GLY A 125 10.55 2.83 6.74
C GLY A 125 11.44 3.83 7.48
N GLY A 126 12.61 4.16 6.92
CA GLY A 126 13.48 5.23 7.43
C GLY A 126 13.05 6.63 7.00
N ARG A 127 12.22 6.75 5.96
CA ARG A 127 11.71 8.02 5.43
C ARG A 127 10.33 8.39 5.95
N ILE A 128 9.63 7.44 6.59
CA ILE A 128 8.33 7.67 7.19
C ILE A 128 8.51 8.47 8.48
N ARG A 129 7.83 9.62 8.55
CA ARG A 129 7.75 10.41 9.78
C ARG A 129 7.14 9.59 10.91
N ARG A 130 7.65 9.82 12.12
CA ARG A 130 7.14 9.19 13.34
C ARG A 130 6.73 10.31 14.29
N GLY A 131 5.44 10.61 14.36
CA GLY A 131 4.86 11.71 15.16
C GLY A 131 3.62 11.24 15.89
#